data_AF-A0A940P1V1-F1
#
_entry.id   AF-A0A940P1V1-F1
#
_cell.length_a   1.000
_cell.length_b   1.000
_cell.length_c   1.000
_cell.angle_alpha   90.00
_cell.angle_beta   90.00
_cell.angle_gamma   90.00
#
_symmetry.space_group_name_H-M   'P 1'
#
loop_
_entity.id
_entity.type
_entity.pdbx_description
1 polymer ?
#
loop_
_entity_poly.entity_id
_entity_poly.type
_entity_poly.pdbx_seq_one_letter_code
_entity_poly.pdbx_strand_id
1 'polypeptide(L)'
;MTDKMPLEIERKYLIRRPDAATLTALPEVRADEITQTYLTMGEDGFSRRVRKRGTAERGWQYTYTRKRTVGFGKRIELEDEITEAQYQALLQEAEPSMHTISKVRYVFRHLGQVFELDVYAFSDTTATLEIELPSIDTPVTLPEQIEILRDVTGEPGFSNFALSKKLAFPE
;
A
#
# COMPACT_ATOMS: atom_id res chain seq x y z
N MET A 1 -13.60 10.70 -27.35
CA MET A 1 -13.14 9.40 -26.82
C MET A 1 -12.74 9.63 -25.38
N THR A 2 -13.61 9.28 -24.43
CA THR A 2 -13.36 9.47 -23.00
C THR A 2 -12.38 8.40 -22.53
N ASP A 3 -11.13 8.81 -22.35
CA ASP A 3 -10.10 8.04 -21.68
C ASP A 3 -10.53 7.82 -20.22
N LYS A 4 -11.28 6.75 -19.97
CA LYS A 4 -11.62 6.31 -18.60
C LYS A 4 -10.32 5.73 -18.04
N MET A 5 -9.54 6.58 -17.37
CA MET A 5 -8.49 6.12 -16.46
C MET A 5 -9.10 5.05 -15.55
N PRO A 6 -8.45 3.89 -15.36
CA PRO A 6 -8.96 2.86 -14.47
C PRO A 6 -9.07 3.48 -13.07
N LEU A 7 -10.30 3.64 -12.58
CA LEU A 7 -10.54 4.08 -11.23
C LEU A 7 -10.31 2.86 -10.34
N GLU A 8 -9.20 2.82 -9.60
CA GLU A 8 -9.03 1.82 -8.54
C GLU A 8 -10.06 2.12 -7.45
N ILE A 9 -11.01 1.20 -7.28
CA ILE A 9 -12.00 1.27 -6.21
C ILE A 9 -11.54 0.27 -5.16
N GLU A 10 -11.17 0.76 -3.98
CA GLU A 10 -10.75 -0.07 -2.87
C GLU A 10 -11.63 0.15 -1.64
N ARG A 11 -11.73 -0.87 -0.79
CA ARG A 11 -12.15 -0.70 0.61
C ARG A 11 -10.97 -1.01 1.51
N LYS A 12 -10.88 -0.26 2.62
CA LYS A 12 -9.77 -0.34 3.56
C LYS A 12 -10.30 -0.39 4.99
N TYR A 13 -9.75 -1.30 5.77
CA TYR A 13 -10.14 -1.52 7.15
C TYR A 13 -8.92 -1.40 8.06
N LEU A 14 -9.09 -0.73 9.19
CA LEU A 14 -8.18 -0.83 10.32
C LEU A 14 -8.54 -2.11 11.08
N ILE A 15 -7.55 -2.95 11.32
CA ILE A 15 -7.73 -4.25 11.98
C ILE A 15 -6.82 -4.35 13.20
N ARG A 16 -7.19 -5.22 14.15
CA ARG A 16 -6.23 -5.70 15.14
C ARG A 16 -5.11 -6.41 14.39
N ARG A 17 -3.85 -6.16 14.76
CA ARG A 17 -2.71 -6.89 14.19
C ARG A 17 -2.89 -8.38 14.49
N PRO A 18 -3.06 -9.25 13.48
CA PRO A 18 -3.16 -10.68 13.73
C PRO A 18 -1.82 -11.24 14.22
N ASP A 19 -1.89 -12.31 15.01
CA ASP A 19 -0.70 -13.03 15.41
C ASP A 19 -0.10 -13.86 14.27
N ALA A 20 1.11 -14.38 14.48
CA ALA A 20 1.81 -15.16 13.48
C ALA A 20 1.03 -16.44 13.08
N ALA A 21 0.34 -17.08 14.03
CA ALA A 21 -0.40 -18.30 13.75
C ALA A 21 -1.57 -18.02 12.79
N THR A 22 -2.32 -16.95 13.06
CA THR A 22 -3.42 -16.48 12.20
C THR A 22 -2.91 -16.15 10.81
N LEU A 23 -1.80 -15.40 10.69
CA LEU A 23 -1.21 -15.03 9.40
C LEU A 23 -0.77 -16.26 8.59
N THR A 24 -0.14 -17.25 9.22
CA THR A 24 0.30 -18.49 8.54
C THR A 24 -0.84 -19.42 8.16
N ALA A 25 -1.97 -19.34 8.86
CA ALA A 25 -3.17 -20.13 8.58
C ALA A 25 -4.05 -19.53 7.46
N LEU A 26 -3.71 -18.33 6.96
CA LEU A 26 -4.47 -17.72 5.87
C LEU A 26 -4.34 -18.57 4.58
N PRO A 27 -5.45 -18.79 3.85
CA PRO A 27 -5.49 -19.61 2.64
C PRO A 27 -4.68 -18.99 1.49
N GLU A 28 -3.85 -19.81 0.83
CA GLU A 28 -2.99 -19.39 -0.30
C GLU A 28 -2.16 -18.14 0.02
N VAL A 29 -1.79 -17.95 1.29
CA VAL A 29 -1.14 -16.72 1.73
C VAL A 29 0.27 -16.59 1.16
N ARG A 30 0.57 -15.39 0.67
CA ARG A 30 1.92 -14.98 0.28
C ARG A 30 2.28 -13.71 1.02
N ALA A 31 3.45 -13.69 1.63
CA ALA A 31 4.00 -12.52 2.31
C ALA A 31 5.16 -11.91 1.52
N ASP A 32 5.09 -10.64 1.14
CA ASP A 32 6.24 -9.89 0.61
C ASP A 32 6.63 -8.77 1.59
N GLU A 33 7.93 -8.57 1.78
CA GLU A 33 8.45 -7.38 2.45
C GLU A 33 8.35 -6.19 1.51
N ILE A 34 7.90 -5.05 2.01
CA ILE A 34 7.77 -3.81 1.26
C ILE A 34 8.47 -2.68 2.03
N THR A 35 9.38 -2.01 1.34
CA THR A 35 9.96 -0.73 1.76
C THR A 35 9.58 0.32 0.73
N GLN A 36 9.08 1.47 1.17
CA GLN A 36 8.70 2.56 0.26
C GLN A 36 9.09 3.92 0.82
N THR A 37 9.65 4.75 -0.04
CA THR A 37 10.23 6.06 0.31
C THR A 37 9.71 7.09 -0.67
N TYR A 38 9.18 8.19 -0.13
CA TYR A 38 8.81 9.35 -0.93
C TYR A 38 10.05 10.21 -1.21
N LEU A 39 10.15 10.73 -2.42
CA LEU A 39 11.26 11.54 -2.87
C LEU A 39 10.87 13.02 -2.91
N THR A 40 11.86 13.89 -2.91
CA THR A 40 11.67 15.33 -3.09
C THR A 40 10.89 15.59 -4.38
N MET A 41 9.99 16.58 -4.32
CA MET A 41 9.09 16.91 -5.43
C MET A 41 9.87 17.20 -6.72
N GLY A 42 9.43 16.60 -7.83
CA GLY A 42 10.02 16.89 -9.13
C GLY A 42 9.66 18.30 -9.61
N GLU A 43 10.47 18.88 -10.48
CA GLU A 43 10.19 20.20 -11.11
C GLU A 43 8.87 20.21 -11.89
N ASP A 44 8.34 19.03 -12.25
CA ASP A 44 7.10 18.80 -12.98
C ASP A 44 5.83 18.76 -12.10
N GLY A 45 5.98 18.94 -10.78
CA GLY A 45 4.89 18.95 -9.80
C GLY A 45 4.31 17.56 -9.49
N PHE A 46 5.00 16.48 -9.85
CA PHE A 46 4.62 15.13 -9.45
C PHE A 46 5.12 14.79 -8.06
N SER A 47 4.30 14.11 -7.26
CA SER A 47 4.78 13.37 -6.10
C SER A 47 5.49 12.11 -6.59
N ARG A 48 6.60 11.78 -5.95
CA ARG A 48 7.53 10.74 -6.39
C ARG A 48 7.73 9.74 -5.27
N ARG A 49 7.77 8.45 -5.60
CA ARG A 49 7.99 7.39 -4.62
C ARG A 49 8.76 6.25 -5.27
N VAL A 50 9.74 5.71 -4.56
CA VAL A 50 10.35 4.42 -4.87
C VAL A 50 9.88 3.35 -3.92
N ARG A 51 9.76 2.12 -4.42
CA ARG A 51 9.34 0.95 -3.63
C ARG A 51 10.25 -0.23 -3.95
N LYS A 52 10.70 -0.93 -2.92
CA LYS A 52 11.29 -2.26 -2.97
C LYS A 52 10.26 -3.25 -2.43
N ARG A 53 9.98 -4.33 -3.17
CA ARG A 53 9.04 -5.39 -2.78
C ARG A 53 9.64 -6.77 -3.07
N GLY A 54 9.48 -7.73 -2.17
CA GLY A 54 9.88 -9.11 -2.44
C GLY A 54 10.31 -9.90 -1.20
N THR A 55 11.07 -10.96 -1.42
CA THR A 55 11.75 -11.73 -0.37
C THR A 55 13.12 -12.19 -0.86
N ALA A 56 13.96 -12.69 0.04
CA ALA A 56 15.26 -13.24 -0.34
C ALA A 56 15.12 -14.43 -1.32
N GLU A 57 14.09 -15.26 -1.16
CA GLU A 57 13.87 -16.47 -1.95
C GLU A 57 13.25 -16.18 -3.32
N ARG A 58 12.34 -15.19 -3.40
CA ARG A 58 11.63 -14.84 -4.65
C ARG A 58 12.27 -13.68 -5.41
N GLY A 59 13.28 -13.05 -4.83
CA GLY A 59 13.93 -11.87 -5.38
C GLY A 59 13.18 -10.59 -5.07
N TRP A 60 13.84 -9.48 -5.42
CA TRP A 60 13.36 -8.12 -5.16
C TRP A 60 12.95 -7.44 -6.46
N GLN A 61 11.79 -6.78 -6.42
CA GLN A 61 11.27 -5.91 -7.46
C GLN A 61 11.36 -4.47 -6.98
N TYR A 62 11.67 -3.56 -7.90
CA TYR A 62 11.80 -2.14 -7.61
C TYR A 62 10.90 -1.35 -8.55
N THR A 63 10.06 -0.47 -8.00
CA THR A 63 9.20 0.40 -8.79
C THR A 63 9.41 1.86 -8.43
N TYR A 64 9.31 2.71 -9.44
CA TYR A 64 9.28 4.16 -9.32
C TYR A 64 7.93 4.68 -9.78
N THR A 65 7.19 5.30 -8.86
CA THR A 65 5.86 5.84 -9.13
C THR A 65 5.91 7.36 -9.09
N ARG A 66 5.30 8.01 -10.09
CA ARG A 66 5.02 9.45 -10.12
C ARG A 66 3.52 9.67 -10.15
N LYS A 67 2.99 10.51 -9.26
CA LYS A 67 1.56 10.87 -9.21
C LYS A 67 1.35 12.38 -9.29
N ARG A 68 0.41 12.82 -10.13
CA ARG A 68 -0.02 14.24 -10.21
C ARG A 68 -1.53 14.36 -10.28
N THR A 69 -2.10 15.20 -9.43
CA THR A 69 -3.52 15.58 -9.53
C THR A 69 -3.68 16.57 -10.68
N VAL A 70 -4.57 16.27 -11.63
CA VAL A 70 -4.82 17.09 -12.83
C VAL A 70 -6.25 17.63 -12.91
N GLY A 71 -7.07 17.35 -11.90
CA GLY A 71 -8.43 17.87 -11.78
C GLY A 71 -9.17 17.20 -10.61
N PHE A 72 -10.41 17.62 -10.36
CA PHE A 72 -11.24 17.03 -9.29
C PHE A 72 -11.43 15.52 -9.54
N GLY A 73 -10.91 14.71 -8.62
CA GLY A 73 -10.94 13.24 -8.72
C GLY A 73 -10.07 12.63 -9.84
N LYS A 74 -9.23 13.43 -10.52
CA LYS A 74 -8.39 12.97 -11.63
C LYS A 74 -6.91 13.02 -11.27
N ARG A 75 -6.24 11.88 -11.37
CA ARG A 75 -4.81 11.73 -11.12
C ARG A 75 -4.14 11.04 -12.29
N ILE A 76 -3.00 11.55 -12.71
CA ILE A 76 -2.06 10.83 -13.57
C ILE A 76 -1.14 10.04 -12.65
N GLU A 77 -1.02 8.75 -12.93
CA GLU A 77 -0.07 7.85 -12.29
C GLU A 77 0.83 7.24 -13.37
N LEU A 78 2.13 7.41 -13.22
CA LEU A 78 3.15 6.81 -14.07
C LEU A 78 3.97 5.88 -13.17
N GLU A 79 3.93 4.58 -13.45
CA GLU A 79 4.70 3.59 -12.72
C GLU A 79 5.67 2.89 -13.66
N ASP A 80 6.95 2.91 -13.31
CA ASP A 80 8.04 2.30 -14.04
C ASP A 80 8.67 1.21 -13.17
N GLU A 81 8.89 0.01 -13.71
CA GLU A 81 9.80 -0.96 -13.11
C GLU A 81 11.24 -0.47 -13.32
N ILE A 82 12.04 -0.49 -12.26
CA ILE A 82 13.41 0.02 -12.28
C ILE A 82 14.38 -1.04 -11.78
N THR A 83 15.66 -0.85 -12.12
CA THR A 83 16.74 -1.70 -11.59
C THR A 83 17.06 -1.34 -10.13
N GLU A 84 17.71 -2.26 -9.42
CA GLU A 84 18.22 -1.98 -8.06
C GLU A 84 19.17 -0.78 -8.03
N ALA A 85 20.05 -0.64 -9.04
CA ALA A 85 20.98 0.49 -9.11
C ALA A 85 20.25 1.84 -9.25
N GLN A 86 19.20 1.90 -10.07
CA GLN A 86 18.35 3.09 -10.19
C GLN A 86 17.60 3.38 -8.89
N TYR A 87 17.10 2.35 -8.20
CA TYR A 87 16.46 2.49 -6.91
C TYR A 87 17.40 3.11 -5.87
N GLN A 88 18.64 2.61 -5.76
CA GLN A 88 19.64 3.13 -4.83
C GLN A 88 20.05 4.58 -5.15
N ALA A 89 20.14 4.93 -6.44
CA ALA A 89 20.41 6.30 -6.85
C ALA A 89 19.26 7.24 -6.46
N LEU A 90 18.01 6.85 -6.73
CA LEU A 90 16.81 7.63 -6.41
C LEU A 90 16.60 7.80 -4.89
N LEU A 91 17.04 6.85 -4.08
CA LEU A 91 16.98 6.98 -2.61
C LEU A 91 17.81 8.16 -2.07
N GLN A 92 18.81 8.65 -2.82
CA GLN A 92 19.54 9.86 -2.45
C GLN A 92 18.66 11.13 -2.50
N GLU A 93 17.51 11.06 -3.18
CA GLU A 93 16.53 12.13 -3.27
C GLU A 93 15.37 11.94 -2.27
N ALA A 94 15.54 11.11 -1.22
CA ALA A 94 14.52 10.91 -0.21
C ALA A 94 14.07 12.25 0.40
N GLU A 95 12.75 12.48 0.47
CA GLU A 95 12.17 13.70 1.03
C GLU A 95 12.46 13.77 2.54
N PRO A 96 13.26 14.74 3.02
CA PRO A 96 13.66 14.78 4.43
C PRO A 96 12.50 14.92 5.41
N SER A 97 11.36 15.49 4.98
CA SER A 97 10.17 15.63 5.83
C SER A 97 9.31 14.36 5.91
N MET A 98 9.73 13.25 5.28
CA MET A 98 8.98 11.99 5.24
C MET A 98 9.86 10.82 5.65
N HIS A 99 9.22 9.83 6.27
CA HIS A 99 9.86 8.60 6.66
C HIS A 99 9.65 7.50 5.62
N THR A 100 10.64 6.63 5.50
CA THR A 100 10.51 5.36 4.80
C THR A 100 9.53 4.46 5.54
N ILE A 101 8.52 3.94 4.85
CA ILE A 101 7.59 2.95 5.41
C ILE A 101 8.14 1.56 5.13
N SER A 102 8.23 0.75 6.18
CA SER A 102 8.49 -0.69 6.08
C SER A 102 7.28 -1.48 6.58
N LYS A 103 6.85 -2.47 5.80
CA LYS A 103 5.73 -3.34 6.11
C LYS A 103 5.90 -4.73 5.49
N VAL A 104 5.18 -5.71 6.02
CA VAL A 104 4.98 -7.01 5.37
C VAL A 104 3.55 -7.06 4.85
N ARG A 105 3.39 -7.33 3.56
CA ARG A 105 2.09 -7.47 2.91
C ARG A 105 1.77 -8.95 2.72
N TYR A 106 0.71 -9.40 3.35
CA TYR A 106 0.12 -10.72 3.20
C TYR A 106 -1.02 -10.64 2.18
N VAL A 107 -0.87 -11.30 1.04
CA VAL A 107 -1.90 -11.44 0.03
C VAL A 107 -2.52 -12.83 0.17
N PHE A 108 -3.83 -12.92 0.29
CA PHE A 108 -4.55 -14.19 0.48
C PHE A 108 -5.94 -14.15 -0.16
N ARG A 109 -6.53 -15.34 -0.40
CA ARG A 109 -7.87 -15.47 -0.97
C ARG A 109 -8.90 -15.87 0.07
N HIS A 110 -9.98 -15.13 0.21
CA HIS A 110 -11.10 -15.51 1.07
C HIS A 110 -12.42 -15.45 0.30
N LEU A 111 -13.07 -16.61 0.15
CA LEU A 111 -14.34 -16.76 -0.57
C LEU A 111 -14.32 -16.15 -1.98
N GLY A 112 -13.22 -16.39 -2.72
CA GLY A 112 -13.03 -15.89 -4.09
C GLY A 112 -12.54 -14.44 -4.19
N GLN A 113 -12.43 -13.72 -3.07
CA GLN A 113 -11.93 -12.34 -3.01
C GLN A 113 -10.45 -12.33 -2.63
N VAL A 114 -9.68 -11.40 -3.19
CA VAL A 114 -8.26 -11.24 -2.87
C VAL A 114 -8.12 -10.08 -1.89
N PHE A 115 -7.49 -10.34 -0.76
CA PHE A 115 -7.21 -9.32 0.25
C PHE A 115 -5.71 -9.07 0.35
N GLU A 116 -5.36 -7.82 0.64
CA GLU A 116 -4.01 -7.40 1.02
C GLU A 116 -4.01 -6.95 2.49
N LEU A 117 -3.28 -7.66 3.34
CA LEU A 117 -3.12 -7.32 4.76
C LEU A 117 -1.72 -6.79 4.99
N ASP A 118 -1.62 -5.57 5.49
CA ASP A 118 -0.35 -4.90 5.75
C ASP A 118 -0.04 -4.81 7.23
N VAL A 119 1.03 -5.48 7.64
CA VAL A 119 1.62 -5.36 8.97
C VAL A 119 2.77 -4.35 8.89
N TYR A 120 2.59 -3.19 9.50
CA TYR A 120 3.57 -2.10 9.49
C TYR A 120 4.58 -2.25 10.63
N ALA A 121 5.86 -1.99 10.34
CA ALA A 121 6.93 -2.08 11.34
C ALA A 121 6.76 -1.10 12.51
N PHE A 122 5.99 -0.02 12.33
CA PHE A 122 5.75 0.99 13.37
C PHE A 122 4.60 0.64 14.34
N SER A 123 3.84 -0.43 14.09
CA SER A 123 2.59 -0.73 14.82
C SER A 123 2.55 -2.18 15.28
N ASP A 124 2.57 -2.38 16.59
CA ASP A 124 2.47 -3.70 17.22
C ASP A 124 1.04 -4.13 17.55
N THR A 125 0.08 -3.22 17.48
CA THR A 125 -1.32 -3.48 17.86
C THR A 125 -2.28 -3.53 16.70
N THR A 126 -1.96 -2.84 15.60
CA THR A 126 -2.87 -2.63 14.47
C THR A 126 -2.22 -2.88 13.12
N ALA A 127 -3.03 -3.21 12.13
CA ALA A 127 -2.65 -3.44 10.73
C ALA A 127 -3.77 -2.90 9.82
N THR A 128 -3.55 -2.91 8.50
CA THR A 128 -4.63 -2.61 7.53
C THR A 128 -4.99 -3.84 6.72
N LEU A 129 -6.27 -3.93 6.34
CA LEU A 129 -6.79 -4.89 5.39
C LEU A 129 -7.41 -4.13 4.21
N GLU A 130 -6.97 -4.44 3.01
CA GLU A 130 -7.38 -3.78 1.77
C GLU A 130 -7.96 -4.82 0.80
N ILE A 131 -8.93 -4.40 -0.01
CA ILE A 131 -9.47 -5.16 -1.12
C ILE A 131 -9.81 -4.22 -2.28
N GLU A 132 -9.29 -4.54 -3.47
CA GLU A 132 -9.66 -3.88 -4.72
C GLU A 132 -10.95 -4.48 -5.28
N LEU A 133 -11.84 -3.64 -5.78
CA LEU A 133 -13.19 -3.98 -6.21
C LEU A 133 -13.50 -3.43 -7.60
N PRO A 134 -14.32 -4.12 -8.40
CA PRO A 134 -14.83 -3.58 -9.66
C PRO A 134 -15.76 -2.36 -9.48
N SER A 135 -16.46 -2.29 -8.34
CA SER A 135 -17.36 -1.18 -7.97
C SER A 135 -17.47 -1.03 -6.45
N ILE A 136 -17.85 0.16 -5.97
CA ILE A 136 -17.97 0.41 -4.53
C ILE A 136 -19.13 -0.38 -3.90
N ASP A 137 -20.13 -0.74 -4.70
CA ASP A 137 -21.29 -1.54 -4.28
C ASP A 137 -21.01 -3.05 -4.30
N THR A 138 -19.82 -3.47 -4.75
CA THR A 138 -19.44 -4.89 -4.75
C THR A 138 -19.51 -5.41 -3.31
N PRO A 139 -20.31 -6.46 -3.02
CA PRO A 139 -20.37 -7.05 -1.69
C PRO A 139 -18.98 -7.56 -1.27
N VAL A 140 -18.60 -7.29 -0.02
CA VAL A 140 -17.35 -7.78 0.57
C VAL A 140 -17.67 -8.68 1.75
N THR A 141 -17.27 -9.94 1.66
CA THR A 141 -17.29 -10.86 2.82
C THR A 141 -15.94 -10.82 3.52
N LEU A 142 -15.91 -10.27 4.72
CA LEU A 142 -14.68 -10.14 5.50
C LEU A 142 -14.30 -11.47 6.16
N PRO A 143 -12.99 -11.82 6.22
CA PRO A 143 -12.54 -13.05 6.85
C PRO A 143 -12.76 -13.02 8.37
N GLU A 144 -13.52 -14.00 8.89
CA GLU A 144 -13.92 -14.07 10.31
C GLU A 144 -12.75 -14.13 11.29
N GLN A 145 -11.62 -14.73 10.89
CA GLN A 145 -10.41 -14.77 11.71
C GLN A 145 -9.68 -13.42 11.86
N ILE A 146 -10.12 -12.36 11.15
CA ILE A 146 -9.54 -11.02 11.24
C ILE A 146 -10.48 -10.10 12.01
N GLU A 147 -10.04 -9.62 13.17
CA GLU A 147 -10.77 -8.65 13.98
C GLU A 147 -10.73 -7.27 13.32
N ILE A 148 -11.86 -6.85 12.75
CA ILE A 148 -12.04 -5.52 12.18
C ILE A 148 -12.32 -4.51 13.29
N LEU A 149 -11.53 -3.44 13.36
CA LEU A 149 -11.72 -2.36 14.31
C LEU A 149 -12.56 -1.23 13.70
N ARG A 150 -12.31 -0.90 12.43
CA ARG A 150 -12.98 0.23 11.75
C ARG A 150 -12.88 0.11 10.23
N ASP A 151 -13.93 0.52 9.52
CA ASP A 151 -13.85 0.85 8.09
C ASP A 151 -13.25 2.25 7.96
N VAL A 152 -12.12 2.34 7.25
CA VAL A 152 -11.35 3.59 7.03
C VAL A 152 -11.27 3.93 5.53
N THR A 153 -12.20 3.39 4.75
CA THR A 153 -12.27 3.62 3.30
C THR A 153 -12.40 5.12 2.99
N GLY A 154 -11.52 5.61 2.13
CA GLY A 154 -11.50 7.02 1.73
C GLY A 154 -10.90 7.99 2.76
N GLU A 155 -10.47 7.53 3.93
CA GLU A 155 -9.84 8.40 4.93
C GLU A 155 -8.41 8.79 4.53
N PRO A 156 -8.14 10.08 4.28
CA PRO A 156 -6.82 10.50 3.79
C PRO A 156 -5.68 10.17 4.76
N GLY A 157 -5.97 10.10 6.06
CA GLY A 157 -5.01 9.77 7.12
C GLY A 157 -4.45 8.35 7.03
N PHE A 158 -5.16 7.42 6.37
CA PHE A 158 -4.73 6.03 6.16
C PHE A 158 -4.04 5.81 4.80
N SER A 159 -3.79 6.88 4.04
CA SER A 159 -2.96 6.78 2.84
C SER A 159 -1.50 6.57 3.22
N ASN A 160 -0.74 5.80 2.41
CA ASN A 160 0.70 5.63 2.62
C ASN A 160 1.46 6.98 2.68
N PHE A 161 0.98 8.00 1.97
CA PHE A 161 1.57 9.34 2.03
C PHE A 161 1.32 10.05 3.37
N ALA A 162 0.16 9.85 3.98
CA ALA A 162 -0.11 10.39 5.31
C ALA A 162 0.69 9.62 6.38
N LEU A 163 0.72 8.29 6.27
CA LEU A 163 1.48 7.43 7.18
C LEU A 163 2.99 7.71 7.12
N SER A 164 3.55 8.04 5.97
CA SER A 164 4.99 8.33 5.84
C SER A 164 5.41 9.59 6.61
N LYS A 165 4.47 10.51 6.89
CA LYS A 165 4.79 11.73 7.66
C LYS A 165 4.96 11.48 9.16
N LYS A 166 4.43 10.39 9.69
CA LYS A 166 4.35 10.15 11.15
C LYS A 166 4.76 8.77 11.61
N LEU A 167 4.76 7.77 10.72
CA LEU A 167 4.88 6.35 11.06
C LEU A 167 3.91 5.95 12.18
N ALA A 168 2.66 6.37 12.06
CA ALA A 168 1.60 6.03 13.00
C ALA A 168 0.25 6.07 12.29
N PHE A 169 -0.69 5.23 12.73
CA PHE A 169 -2.08 5.37 12.32
C PHE A 169 -2.72 6.61 12.96
N PRO A 170 -3.67 7.26 12.27
CA PRO A 170 -4.51 8.28 12.89
C PRO A 170 -5.27 7.71 14.09
N GLU A 171 -5.45 8.55 15.12
CA GLU A 171 -6.39 8.29 16.23
C GLU A 171 -7.84 8.27 15.75
#